data_AF-A0A2W4SME2-F1
#
_entry.id   AF-A0A2W4SME2-F1
#
_cell.length_a   1.000
_cell.length_b   1.000
_cell.length_c   1.000
_cell.angle_alpha   90.00
_cell.angle_beta   90.00
_cell.angle_gamma   90.00
#
_symmetry.space_group_name_H-M   'P 1'
#
loop_
_entity.id
_entity.type
_entity.pdbx_description
1 polymer ?
#
loop_
_entity_poly.entity_id
_entity_poly.type
_entity_poly.pdbx_seq_one_letter_code
_entity_poly.pdbx_strand_id
1 'polypeptide(L)'
;MATIAFDTLKYSKRLKDAGVSDKQAEAEAEALAEVLEVNLKDLSTKDDLTREVDLLRRDMREMELRIVIKLGALMAFSIGIVATLVKLL
;
A
#
# COMPACT_ATOMS: atom_id res chain seq x y z
N MET A 1 -11.65 2.61 6.82
CA MET A 1 -11.82 1.51 5.85
C MET A 1 -13.14 1.70 5.16
N ALA A 2 -13.16 1.83 3.84
CA ALA A 2 -14.41 1.78 3.09
C ALA A 2 -14.90 0.33 3.15
N THR A 3 -15.92 0.06 3.96
CA THR A 3 -16.54 -1.27 4.02
C THR A 3 -17.26 -1.52 2.70
N ILE A 4 -16.82 -2.52 1.93
CA ILE A 4 -17.59 -3.02 0.80
C ILE A 4 -18.77 -3.77 1.41
N ALA A 5 -19.91 -3.10 1.54
CA ALA A 5 -21.12 -3.69 2.09
C ALA A 5 -21.80 -4.54 1.00
N PHE A 6 -21.81 -5.86 1.20
CA PHE A 6 -22.65 -6.76 0.41
C PHE A 6 -24.06 -6.78 1.02
N ASP A 7 -25.05 -6.34 0.25
CA ASP A 7 -26.44 -6.29 0.71
C ASP A 7 -27.13 -7.65 0.45
N THR A 8 -27.01 -8.54 1.44
CA THR A 8 -27.57 -9.89 1.44
C THR A 8 -29.08 -9.89 1.18
N LEU A 9 -29.83 -8.92 1.72
CA LEU A 9 -31.29 -8.83 1.56
C LEU A 9 -31.68 -8.42 0.14
N LYS A 10 -31.00 -7.42 -0.43
CA LYS A 10 -31.24 -6.99 -1.81
C LYS A 10 -30.84 -8.08 -2.80
N TYR A 11 -29.78 -8.83 -2.52
CA TYR A 11 -29.34 -9.95 -3.34
C TYR A 11 -30.35 -11.12 -3.30
N SER A 12 -30.76 -11.56 -2.10
CA SER A 12 -31.76 -12.62 -1.98
C SER A 12 -33.09 -12.24 -2.62
N LYS A 13 -33.53 -10.97 -2.48
CA LYS A 13 -34.74 -10.48 -3.16
C LYS A 13 -34.63 -10.59 -4.68
N ARG A 14 -33.48 -10.23 -5.27
CA ARG A 14 -33.26 -10.39 -6.71
C ARG A 14 -33.33 -11.85 -7.17
N LEU A 15 -32.80 -12.78 -6.37
CA LEU A 15 -32.90 -14.20 -6.68
C LEU A 15 -34.36 -14.69 -6.63
N LYS A 16 -35.12 -14.27 -5.61
CA LYS A 16 -36.55 -14.57 -5.50
C LYS A 16 -37.34 -14.01 -6.69
N ASP A 17 -37.08 -12.76 -7.08
CA ASP A 17 -37.70 -12.12 -8.25
C ASP A 17 -37.35 -12.84 -9.57
N ALA A 18 -36.22 -13.54 -9.61
CA ALA A 18 -35.78 -14.37 -10.74
C ALA A 18 -36.32 -15.82 -10.70
N GLY A 19 -37.13 -16.17 -9.70
CA GLY A 19 -37.77 -17.48 -9.56
C GLY A 19 -37.00 -18.50 -8.70
N VAL A 20 -35.93 -18.09 -8.02
CA VAL A 20 -35.25 -18.93 -7.02
C VAL A 20 -36.13 -19.03 -5.78
N SER A 21 -36.22 -20.23 -5.19
CA SER A 21 -37.02 -20.43 -3.97
C SER A 21 -36.48 -19.61 -2.79
N ASP A 22 -37.36 -19.16 -1.90
CA ASP A 22 -36.98 -18.33 -0.75
C ASP A 22 -35.79 -18.87 0.05
N LYS A 23 -35.83 -20.17 0.37
CA LYS A 23 -34.77 -20.85 1.13
C LYS A 23 -33.44 -20.89 0.39
N GLN A 24 -33.46 -21.09 -0.92
CA GLN A 24 -32.24 -21.11 -1.73
C GLN A 24 -31.68 -19.70 -1.90
N ALA A 25 -32.54 -18.71 -2.16
CA ALA A 25 -32.14 -17.33 -2.32
C ALA A 25 -31.46 -16.77 -1.05
N GLU A 26 -31.98 -17.13 0.12
CA GLU A 26 -31.37 -16.78 1.40
C GLU A 26 -30.05 -17.51 1.62
N ALA A 27 -30.01 -18.83 1.41
CA ALA A 27 -28.79 -19.63 1.57
C ALA A 27 -27.65 -19.18 0.63
N GLU A 28 -27.97 -18.85 -0.63
CA GLU A 28 -26.98 -18.33 -1.59
C GLU A 28 -26.45 -16.96 -1.19
N ALA A 29 -27.34 -16.09 -0.70
CA ALA A 29 -26.96 -14.76 -0.25
C ALA A 29 -26.03 -14.83 0.97
N GLU A 30 -26.34 -15.70 1.94
CA GLU A 30 -25.51 -15.93 3.12
C GLU A 30 -24.16 -16.54 2.77
N ALA A 31 -24.13 -17.60 1.95
CA ALA A 31 -22.89 -18.24 1.53
C ALA A 31 -21.98 -17.27 0.75
N LEU A 32 -22.56 -16.43 -0.11
CA LEU A 32 -21.79 -15.42 -0.84
C LEU A 32 -21.26 -14.32 0.09
N ALA A 33 -22.05 -13.89 1.08
CA ALA A 33 -21.62 -12.91 2.08
C ALA A 33 -20.41 -13.44 2.89
N GLU A 34 -20.46 -14.70 3.32
CA GLU A 34 -19.38 -15.35 4.07
C GLU A 34 -18.09 -15.42 3.24
N VAL A 35 -18.17 -15.84 1.98
CA VAL A 35 -17.01 -15.91 1.08
C VAL A 35 -16.42 -14.52 0.84
N LEU A 36 -17.26 -13.49 0.67
CA LEU A 36 -16.78 -12.11 0.52
C LEU A 36 -16.13 -11.60 1.81
N GLU A 37 -16.69 -11.88 2.98
CA GLU A 37 -16.09 -11.46 4.25
C GLU A 37 -14.72 -12.10 4.47
N VAL A 38 -14.58 -13.40 4.19
CA VAL A 38 -13.31 -14.12 4.30
C VAL A 38 -12.27 -13.56 3.31
N ASN A 39 -12.64 -13.38 2.04
CA ASN A 39 -11.68 -12.94 1.02
C ASN A 39 -11.31 -11.45 1.12
N LEU A 40 -12.20 -10.60 1.63
CA LEU A 40 -11.94 -9.16 1.76
C LEU A 40 -11.10 -8.82 2.99
N LYS A 41 -10.97 -9.73 3.96
CA LYS A 41 -10.26 -9.50 5.22
C LYS A 41 -8.75 -9.24 5.04
N ASP A 42 -8.13 -9.88 4.04
CA ASP A 42 -6.68 -9.82 3.84
C ASP A 42 -6.27 -8.88 2.69
N LEU A 43 -7.20 -8.11 2.13
CA LEU A 43 -6.89 -7.16 1.07
C LEU A 43 -6.37 -5.84 1.63
N SER A 44 -5.17 -5.43 1.20
CA SER A 44 -4.67 -4.08 1.47
C SER A 44 -5.57 -3.03 0.82
N THR A 45 -5.93 -2.01 1.58
CA THR A 45 -6.70 -0.89 1.04
C THR A 45 -5.82 0.04 0.22
N LYS A 46 -6.45 0.89 -0.60
CA LYS A 46 -5.74 1.95 -1.33
C LYS A 46 -4.99 2.89 -0.39
N ASP A 47 -5.55 3.15 0.79
CA ASP A 47 -4.94 4.01 1.80
C ASP A 47 -3.69 3.34 2.40
N ASP A 48 -3.74 2.03 2.66
CA ASP A 48 -2.58 1.25 3.14
C ASP A 48 -1.44 1.32 2.12
N LEU A 49 -1.74 1.09 0.84
CA LEU A 49 -0.73 1.15 -0.21
C LEU A 49 -0.17 2.57 -0.39
N THR A 50 -1.02 3.60 -0.31
CA THR A 50 -0.59 5.00 -0.42
C THR A 50 0.37 5.35 0.73
N ARG A 51 0.05 4.90 1.94
CA ARG A 51 0.90 5.07 3.12
C ARG A 51 2.26 4.39 2.94
N GLU A 52 2.28 3.15 2.49
CA GLU A 52 3.54 2.44 2.22
C GLU A 52 4.37 3.15 1.15
N VAL A 53 3.75 3.57 0.04
CA VAL A 53 4.45 4.34 -1.01
C VAL A 53 5.05 5.64 -0.47
N ASP A 54 4.34 6.35 0.40
CA ASP A 54 4.84 7.58 1.00
C ASP A 54 6.00 7.32 1.99
N LEU A 55 5.96 6.21 2.73
CA LEU A 55 7.09 5.76 3.57
C LEU A 55 8.31 5.44 2.70
N LEU A 56 8.16 4.63 1.66
CA LEU A 56 9.26 4.33 0.72
C LEU A 56 9.86 5.60 0.11
N ARG A 57 9.02 6.56 -0.30
CA ARG A 57 9.48 7.84 -0.85
C ARG A 57 10.29 8.65 0.15
N ARG A 58 9.92 8.62 1.43
CA ARG A 58 10.68 9.29 2.50
C ARG A 58 12.03 8.63 2.71
N ASP A 59 12.07 7.30 2.79
CA ASP A 59 13.31 6.53 2.96
C ASP A 59 14.28 6.74 1.79
N MET A 60 13.76 6.80 0.56
CA MET A 60 14.56 7.12 -0.63
C MET A 60 15.20 8.51 -0.53
N ARG A 61 14.43 9.54 -0.13
CA ARG A 61 14.95 10.90 0.03
C ARG A 61 16.00 10.99 1.14
N GLU A 62 15.79 10.28 2.26
CA GLU A 62 16.78 10.23 3.33
C GLU A 62 18.09 9.59 2.84
N MET A 63 17.98 8.50 2.09
CA MET A 63 19.13 7.82 1.52
C MET A 63 19.89 8.70 0.52
N GLU A 64 19.17 9.41 -0.36
CA GLU A 64 19.74 10.38 -1.30
C GLU A 64 20.54 11.45 -0.56
N LEU A 65 19.96 12.08 0.47
CA LEU A 65 20.64 13.09 1.28
C LEU A 65 21.90 12.54 1.96
N ARG A 66 21.81 11.35 2.56
CA ARG A 66 22.97 10.70 3.21
C ARG A 66 24.08 10.40 2.22
N ILE A 67 23.76 9.97 1.00
CA ILE A 67 24.73 9.73 -0.07
C ILE A 67 25.35 11.05 -0.51
N VAL A 68 24.55 12.09 -0.79
CA VAL A 68 25.03 13.41 -1.20
C VAL A 68 25.97 14.00 -0.15
N ILE A 69 25.63 13.93 1.14
CA ILE A 69 26.47 14.42 2.23
C ILE A 69 27.78 13.63 2.32
N LYS A 70 27.72 12.30 2.28
CA LYS A 70 28.92 11.44 2.35
C LYS A 70 29.85 11.67 1.17
N LEU A 71 29.31 11.72 -0.05
CA LEU A 71 30.09 11.98 -1.26
C LEU A 71 30.67 13.41 -1.25
N GLY A 72 29.87 14.41 -0.85
CA GLY A 72 30.33 15.78 -0.68
C GLY A 72 31.48 15.90 0.32
N ALA A 73 31.38 15.21 1.47
CA ALA A 73 32.44 15.18 2.47
C ALA A 73 33.72 14.50 1.94
N LEU A 74 33.60 13.36 1.23
CA LEU A 74 34.74 12.68 0.61
C LEU A 74 35.42 13.55 -0.45
N MET A 75 34.64 14.23 -1.29
CA MET A 75 35.17 15.16 -2.30
C MET A 75 35.90 16.34 -1.64
N ALA A 76 35.26 17.02 -0.68
CA ALA A 76 35.89 18.12 0.05
C ALA A 76 37.18 17.69 0.77
N PHE A 77 37.17 16.49 1.37
CA PHE A 77 38.36 15.91 2.01
C PHE A 77 39.49 15.68 0.99
N SER A 78 39.19 15.06 -0.15
CA SER A 78 40.18 14.81 -1.21
C SER A 78 40.76 16.10 -1.80
N ILE A 79 39.91 17.10 -2.06
CA ILE A 79 40.33 18.42 -2.55
C ILE A 79 41.21 19.11 -1.50
N GLY A 80 40.83 19.03 -0.23
CA GLY A 80 41.61 19.58 0.88
C GLY A 80 43.01 19.00 0.97
N ILE A 81 43.16 17.67 0.81
CA ILE A 81 44.47 17.01 0.77
C ILE A 81 45.32 17.49 -0.41
N VAL A 82 44.73 17.58 -1.61
CA VAL A 82 45.47 18.04 -2.79
C VAL A 82 45.93 19.48 -2.62
N ALA A 83 45.07 20.37 -2.10
CA ALA A 83 45.41 21.77 -1.89
C ALA A 83 46.54 21.97 -0.87
N THR A 84 46.56 21.19 0.22
CA THR A 84 47.65 21.24 1.20
C THR A 84 48.96 20.71 0.64
N LEU A 85 48.94 19.65 -0.17
CA LEU A 85 50.14 19.13 -0.84
C LEU A 85 50.74 20.13 -1.84
N VAL A 86 49.91 20.76 -2.67
CA VAL A 86 50.35 21.77 -3.64
C VAL A 86 50.97 23.00 -2.96
N LYS A 87 50.48 23.38 -1.77
CA LYS A 87 51.03 24.52 -1.03
C LYS A 87 52.36 24.21 -0.33
N LEU A 88 52.66 22.93 -0.09
CA LEU A 88 53.85 22.48 0.64
C LEU A 88 55.05 22.21 -0.31
N LEU A 89 54.77 21.88 -1.57
CA LEU A 89 55.75 21.73 -2.66
C LEU A 89 56.14 23.09 -3.25
#